data_AF-A0A3N5JLT7-F1
#
_entry.id   AF-A0A3N5JLT7-F1
#
_cell.length_a   1.000
_cell.length_b   1.000
_cell.length_c   1.000
_cell.angle_alpha   90.00
_cell.angle_beta   90.00
_cell.angle_gamma   90.00
#
_symmetry.space_group_name_H-M   'P 1'
#
loop_
_entity.id
_entity.type
_entity.pdbx_description
1 polymer ?
#
loop_
_entity_poly.entity_id
_entity_poly.type
_entity_poly.pdbx_seq_one_letter_code
_entity_poly.pdbx_strand_id
1 'polypeptide(L)'
;MTKVAAVILAGGSGKRMGGALPKQFLELEGKPILQHTLECFNHAEIIDEIYVVLPEAYIKPYEQKLHQQWGITKTKGVVCGGGERHQSVWAGITALPESIDIVMIHDGVRPFVSERILVDSVHAAKQYGAAVVGLMPRDTIKLFEHDKVERTIDRNK
;
A
#
# COMPACT_ATOMS: atom_id res chain seq x y z
N MET A 1 14.18 18.54 8.24
CA MET A 1 14.23 17.06 8.10
C MET A 1 13.26 16.68 7.00
N THR A 2 13.56 15.67 6.20
CA THR A 2 12.63 15.18 5.17
C THR A 2 11.43 14.53 5.82
N LYS A 3 10.22 14.98 5.49
CA LYS A 3 8.95 14.46 6.00
C LYS A 3 8.37 13.41 5.05
N VAL A 4 8.01 12.25 5.57
CA VAL A 4 7.59 11.07 4.80
C VAL A 4 6.16 10.67 5.17
N ALA A 5 5.28 10.61 4.18
CA ALA A 5 3.93 10.06 4.34
C ALA A 5 3.78 8.71 3.63
N ALA A 6 3.07 7.79 4.25
CA ALA A 6 2.64 6.54 3.63
C ALA A 6 1.16 6.63 3.24
N VAL A 7 0.87 6.35 1.97
CA VAL A 7 -0.49 6.19 1.42
C VAL A 7 -0.76 4.69 1.28
N ILE A 8 -1.62 4.16 2.15
CA ILE A 8 -1.95 2.73 2.20
C ILE A 8 -3.25 2.48 1.44
N LEU A 9 -3.14 1.82 0.30
CA LEU A 9 -4.26 1.54 -0.60
C LEU A 9 -5.03 0.31 -0.13
N ALA A 10 -6.24 0.53 0.38
CA ALA A 10 -7.15 -0.49 0.86
C ALA A 10 -8.57 -0.33 0.26
N GLY A 11 -8.68 0.27 -0.93
CA GLY A 11 -9.94 0.48 -1.69
C GLY A 11 -10.43 -0.71 -2.52
N GLY A 12 -9.63 -1.76 -2.67
CA GLY A 12 -9.98 -2.89 -3.54
C GLY A 12 -11.11 -3.76 -2.96
N SER A 13 -12.05 -4.17 -3.80
CA SER A 13 -13.14 -5.09 -3.42
C SER A 13 -12.70 -6.56 -3.32
N GLY A 14 -11.50 -6.92 -3.80
CA GLY A 14 -10.99 -8.28 -3.70
C GLY A 14 -11.77 -9.32 -4.52
N LYS A 15 -12.43 -8.92 -5.62
CA LYS A 15 -13.31 -9.77 -6.47
C LYS A 15 -12.82 -11.20 -6.72
N ARG A 16 -11.51 -11.41 -6.92
CA ARG A 16 -10.91 -12.74 -7.16
C ARG A 16 -10.94 -13.67 -5.94
N MET A 17 -11.00 -13.12 -4.73
CA MET A 17 -11.07 -13.87 -3.47
C MET A 17 -12.51 -14.30 -3.12
N GLY A 18 -13.52 -13.78 -3.80
CA GLY A 18 -14.92 -14.27 -3.71
C GLY A 18 -15.61 -14.15 -2.34
N GLY A 19 -15.01 -13.47 -1.37
CA GLY A 19 -15.56 -13.33 -0.01
C GLY A 19 -16.62 -12.23 0.12
N ALA A 20 -17.48 -12.34 1.14
CA ALA A 20 -18.47 -11.33 1.49
C ALA A 20 -17.85 -10.03 2.06
N LEU A 21 -16.66 -10.14 2.65
CA LEU A 21 -15.88 -9.00 3.14
C LEU A 21 -14.73 -8.69 2.16
N PRO A 22 -14.42 -7.40 1.93
CA PRO A 22 -13.22 -7.02 1.19
C PRO A 22 -11.97 -7.62 1.83
N LYS A 23 -11.06 -8.13 0.99
CA LYS A 23 -9.88 -8.91 1.39
C LYS A 23 -9.01 -8.27 2.48
N GLN A 24 -8.92 -6.95 2.52
CA GLN A 24 -8.15 -6.17 3.48
C GLN A 24 -8.69 -6.28 4.92
N PHE A 25 -9.96 -6.67 5.07
CA PHE A 25 -10.62 -6.88 6.35
C PHE A 25 -10.73 -8.35 6.75
N LEU A 26 -10.22 -9.26 5.93
CA LEU A 26 -10.08 -10.65 6.34
C LEU A 26 -9.05 -10.75 7.44
N GLU A 27 -9.30 -11.64 8.39
CA GLU A 27 -8.42 -11.84 9.52
C GLU A 27 -7.29 -12.81 9.19
N LEU A 28 -6.11 -12.48 9.69
CA LEU A 28 -4.93 -13.32 9.76
C LEU A 28 -4.49 -13.30 11.22
N GLU A 29 -4.39 -14.47 11.86
CA GLU A 29 -4.03 -14.56 13.29
C GLU A 29 -4.88 -13.63 14.19
N GLY A 30 -6.20 -13.57 13.94
CA GLY A 30 -7.15 -12.78 14.73
C GLY A 30 -7.11 -11.25 14.53
N LYS A 31 -6.35 -10.75 13.55
CA LYS A 31 -6.36 -9.32 13.17
C LYS A 31 -6.60 -9.14 11.66
N PRO A 32 -7.29 -8.08 11.23
CA PRO A 32 -7.41 -7.75 9.80
C PRO A 32 -6.05 -7.62 9.11
N ILE A 33 -5.92 -8.10 7.88
CA ILE A 33 -4.68 -7.97 7.08
C ILE A 33 -4.24 -6.49 6.97
N LEU A 34 -5.21 -5.57 6.85
CA LEU A 34 -4.92 -4.13 6.85
C LEU A 34 -4.27 -3.67 8.16
N GLN A 35 -4.73 -4.18 9.30
CA GLN A 35 -4.16 -3.84 10.60
C GLN A 35 -2.69 -4.27 10.67
N HIS A 36 -2.36 -5.50 10.28
CA HIS A 36 -0.96 -5.96 10.22
C HIS A 36 -0.10 -5.05 9.34
N THR A 37 -0.62 -4.66 8.18
CA THR A 37 0.10 -3.74 7.28
C THR A 37 0.34 -2.39 7.97
N LEU A 38 -0.68 -1.80 8.59
CA LEU A 38 -0.57 -0.50 9.25
C LEU A 38 0.37 -0.54 10.46
N GLU A 39 0.39 -1.62 11.23
CA GLU A 39 1.30 -1.80 12.36
C GLU A 39 2.78 -1.70 11.92
N CYS A 40 3.15 -2.26 10.76
CA CYS A 40 4.50 -2.12 10.20
C CYS A 40 4.88 -0.66 9.94
N PHE A 41 4.00 0.13 9.32
CA PHE A 41 4.25 1.55 9.03
C PHE A 41 4.19 2.42 10.30
N ASN A 42 3.32 2.07 11.24
CA ASN A 42 3.18 2.79 12.50
C ASN A 42 4.46 2.69 13.34
N HIS A 43 5.11 1.53 13.36
CA HIS A 43 6.34 1.31 14.12
C HIS A 43 7.60 1.82 13.41
N ALA A 44 7.59 1.98 12.08
CA ALA A 44 8.75 2.46 11.34
C ALA A 44 9.02 3.95 11.61
N GLU A 45 10.16 4.28 12.22
CA GLU A 45 10.53 5.67 12.56
C GLU A 45 10.65 6.58 11.33
N ILE A 46 11.03 6.01 10.18
CA ILE A 46 11.18 6.75 8.92
C ILE A 46 9.84 7.26 8.34
N ILE A 47 8.69 6.81 8.87
CA ILE A 47 7.36 7.22 8.45
C ILE A 47 6.79 8.20 9.48
N ASP A 48 6.41 9.40 9.05
CA ASP A 48 5.84 10.42 9.92
C ASP A 48 4.31 10.34 9.97
N GLU A 49 3.69 10.12 8.82
CA GLU A 49 2.23 10.19 8.65
C GLU A 49 1.71 9.02 7.81
N ILE A 50 0.51 8.55 8.15
CA ILE A 50 -0.18 7.47 7.43
C ILE A 50 -1.54 7.99 6.96
N TYR A 51 -1.80 7.79 5.68
CA TYR A 51 -3.08 8.07 5.03
C TYR A 51 -3.64 6.76 4.49
N VAL A 52 -4.84 6.39 4.94
CA VAL A 52 -5.46 5.12 4.56
C VAL A 52 -6.54 5.38 3.53
N VAL A 53 -6.43 4.77 2.35
CA VAL A 53 -7.42 4.91 1.29
C VAL A 53 -8.40 3.74 1.37
N LEU A 54 -9.68 4.03 1.63
CA LEU A 54 -10.74 3.05 1.79
C LEU A 54 -11.90 3.33 0.82
N PRO A 55 -12.76 2.33 0.53
CA PRO A 55 -14.03 2.60 -0.11
C PRO A 55 -14.92 3.41 0.85
N GLU A 56 -15.76 4.29 0.30
CA GLU A 56 -16.61 5.22 1.06
C GLU A 56 -17.36 4.56 2.22
N ALA A 57 -17.97 3.41 1.97
CA ALA A 57 -18.75 2.65 2.95
C ALA A 57 -17.93 2.22 4.19
N TYR A 58 -16.60 2.19 4.09
CA TYR A 58 -15.70 1.77 5.17
C TYR A 58 -14.97 2.93 5.85
N ILE A 59 -15.12 4.17 5.38
CA ILE A 59 -14.43 5.32 6.00
C ILE A 59 -14.91 5.53 7.44
N LYS A 60 -16.18 5.88 7.64
CA LYS A 60 -16.74 6.16 8.97
C LYS A 60 -16.54 5.00 9.96
N PRO A 61 -16.80 3.72 9.59
CA PRO A 61 -16.62 2.62 10.54
C PRO A 61 -15.17 2.36 10.94
N TYR A 62 -14.18 2.79 10.15
CA TYR A 62 -12.76 2.52 10.43
C TYR A 62 -11.97 3.73 10.90
N GLU A 63 -12.40 4.95 10.60
CA GLU A 63 -11.73 6.18 11.02
C GLU A 63 -11.47 6.19 12.53
N GLN A 64 -12.48 5.87 13.35
CA GLN A 64 -12.31 5.78 14.81
C GLN A 64 -11.53 4.52 15.24
N LYS A 65 -11.74 3.38 14.55
CA LYS A 65 -11.11 2.10 14.90
C LYS A 65 -9.60 2.13 14.74
N LEU A 66 -9.10 2.79 13.69
CA LEU A 66 -7.66 2.88 13.40
C LEU A 66 -6.87 3.39 14.60
N HIS A 67 -7.37 4.44 15.26
CA HIS A 67 -6.72 4.98 16.46
C HIS A 67 -7.11 4.23 17.73
N GLN A 68 -8.41 4.10 18.00
CA GLN A 68 -8.91 3.65 19.32
C GLN A 68 -8.76 2.15 19.56
N GLN A 69 -8.92 1.34 18.51
CA GLN A 69 -8.90 -0.12 18.62
C GLN A 69 -7.58 -0.71 18.14
N TRP A 70 -7.01 -0.17 17.06
CA TRP A 70 -5.80 -0.71 16.45
C TRP A 70 -4.52 0.00 16.89
N GLY A 71 -4.62 1.15 17.57
CA GLY A 71 -3.45 1.88 18.07
C GLY A 71 -2.55 2.48 16.98
N ILE A 72 -3.08 2.73 15.78
CA ILE A 72 -2.32 3.31 14.66
C ILE A 72 -2.25 4.83 14.83
N THR A 73 -1.32 5.28 15.67
CA THR A 73 -1.17 6.67 16.12
C THR A 73 -0.68 7.62 15.02
N LYS A 74 0.02 7.12 14.01
CA LYS A 74 0.51 7.93 12.88
C LYS A 74 -0.56 8.22 11.81
N THR A 75 -1.78 7.69 11.94
CA THR A 75 -2.86 7.97 11.00
C THR A 75 -3.24 9.45 11.04
N LYS A 76 -3.19 10.13 9.90
CA LYS A 76 -3.59 11.54 9.73
C LYS A 76 -4.84 11.74 8.88
N GLY A 77 -5.24 10.73 8.11
CA GLY A 77 -6.46 10.81 7.32
C GLY A 77 -6.92 9.45 6.78
N VAL A 78 -8.24 9.33 6.61
CA VAL A 78 -8.87 8.25 5.87
C VAL A 78 -9.52 8.87 4.64
N VAL A 79 -9.08 8.42 3.46
CA VAL A 79 -9.43 9.04 2.18
C VAL A 79 -10.32 8.10 1.38
N CYS A 80 -11.32 8.66 0.71
CA CYS A 80 -12.14 7.89 -0.22
C CYS A 80 -11.34 7.58 -1.48
N GLY A 81 -11.23 6.29 -1.82
CA GLY A 81 -10.61 5.84 -3.05
C GLY A 81 -11.50 6.03 -4.29
N GLY A 82 -10.91 5.88 -5.48
CA GLY A 82 -11.63 5.85 -6.75
C GLY A 82 -12.01 4.44 -7.20
N GLY A 83 -12.69 4.34 -8.35
CA GLY A 83 -13.10 3.07 -8.95
C GLY A 83 -11.92 2.19 -9.39
N GLU A 84 -10.80 2.83 -9.74
CA GLU A 84 -9.55 2.18 -10.15
C GLU A 84 -8.41 2.43 -9.16
N ARG A 85 -7.38 1.56 -9.20
CA ARG A 85 -6.21 1.67 -8.30
C ARG A 85 -5.50 3.03 -8.43
N HIS A 86 -5.29 3.50 -9.66
CA HIS A 86 -4.58 4.76 -9.91
C HIS A 86 -5.39 5.98 -9.43
N GLN A 87 -6.71 5.93 -9.48
CA GLN A 87 -7.58 6.98 -8.93
C GLN A 87 -7.49 7.01 -7.39
N SER A 88 -7.42 5.84 -6.75
CA SER A 88 -7.19 5.73 -5.30
C SER A 88 -5.81 6.26 -4.90
N VAL A 89 -4.76 6.02 -5.71
CA VAL A 89 -3.43 6.62 -5.52
C VAL A 89 -3.52 8.13 -5.59
N TRP A 90 -4.16 8.67 -6.63
CA TRP A 90 -4.31 10.10 -6.83
C TRP A 90 -5.02 10.76 -5.65
N ALA A 91 -6.17 10.21 -5.22
CA ALA A 91 -6.92 10.71 -4.07
C ALA A 91 -6.05 10.76 -2.80
N GLY A 92 -5.29 9.69 -2.54
CA GLY A 92 -4.37 9.63 -1.40
C GLY A 92 -3.27 10.69 -1.45
N ILE A 93 -2.65 10.92 -2.61
CA ILE A 93 -1.62 11.96 -2.79
C ILE A 93 -2.22 13.36 -2.59
N THR A 94 -3.39 13.63 -3.18
CA THR A 94 -4.03 14.95 -3.09
C THR A 94 -4.50 15.32 -1.69
N ALA A 95 -4.61 14.34 -0.78
CA ALA A 95 -4.98 14.58 0.61
C ALA A 95 -3.78 14.94 1.51
N LEU A 96 -2.55 14.83 0.99
CA LEU A 96 -1.34 15.13 1.74
C LEU A 96 -1.11 16.63 1.82
N PRO A 97 -0.60 17.15 2.95
CA PRO A 97 -0.20 18.55 3.04
C PRO A 97 1.07 18.79 2.19
N GLU A 98 1.24 20.02 1.71
CA GLU A 98 2.43 20.43 0.92
C GLU A 98 3.76 20.23 1.67
N SER A 99 3.71 20.10 2.99
CA SER A 99 4.88 19.81 3.84
C SER A 99 5.47 18.41 3.66
N ILE A 100 4.82 17.49 2.94
CA ILE A 100 5.34 16.14 2.69
C ILE A 100 6.36 16.16 1.55
N ASP A 101 7.56 15.71 1.83
CA ASP A 101 8.65 15.64 0.85
C ASP A 101 8.64 14.31 0.07
N ILE A 102 8.27 13.21 0.72
CA ILE A 102 8.27 11.86 0.12
C ILE A 102 6.95 11.15 0.41
N VAL A 103 6.38 10.59 -0.64
CA VAL A 103 5.16 9.77 -0.56
C VAL A 103 5.48 8.31 -0.87
N MET A 104 5.20 7.43 0.08
CA MET A 104 5.28 5.99 -0.11
C MET A 104 3.89 5.41 -0.40
N ILE A 105 3.72 4.79 -1.55
CA ILE A 105 2.47 4.13 -1.92
C ILE A 105 2.59 2.64 -1.65
N HIS A 106 1.71 2.08 -0.82
CA HIS A 106 1.73 0.65 -0.49
C HIS A 106 0.36 0.01 -0.57
N ASP A 107 0.30 -1.27 -0.92
CA ASP A 107 -0.96 -2.01 -0.94
C ASP A 107 -1.29 -2.50 0.49
N GLY A 108 -2.49 -2.20 0.99
CA GLY A 108 -2.96 -2.57 2.34
C GLY A 108 -3.16 -4.08 2.60
N VAL A 109 -2.79 -4.93 1.63
CA VAL A 109 -2.83 -6.40 1.75
C VAL A 109 -1.46 -7.05 1.60
N ARG A 110 -0.40 -6.29 1.88
CA ARG A 110 0.99 -6.77 1.90
C ARG A 110 1.56 -6.54 3.31
N PRO A 111 1.13 -7.36 4.30
CA PRO A 111 1.37 -7.10 5.71
C PRO A 111 2.80 -7.38 6.18
N PHE A 112 3.66 -7.98 5.35
CA PHE A 112 4.98 -8.43 5.75
C PHE A 112 6.11 -7.56 5.17
N VAL A 113 5.86 -6.25 5.01
CA VAL A 113 6.92 -5.31 4.67
C VAL A 113 7.81 -5.11 5.89
N SER A 114 9.13 -5.22 5.71
CA SER A 114 10.09 -5.02 6.80
C SER A 114 10.51 -3.56 6.92
N GLU A 115 10.91 -3.14 8.12
CA GLU A 115 11.45 -1.80 8.37
C GLU A 115 12.62 -1.47 7.43
N ARG A 116 13.52 -2.44 7.21
CA ARG A 116 14.62 -2.29 6.24
C ARG A 116 14.10 -1.89 4.86
N ILE A 117 13.06 -2.53 4.34
CA ILE A 117 12.50 -2.21 3.02
C ILE A 117 11.98 -0.77 3.01
N LEU A 118 11.31 -0.33 4.07
CA LEU A 118 10.78 1.03 4.17
C LEU A 118 11.92 2.06 4.16
N VAL A 119 12.96 1.84 4.98
CA VAL A 119 14.14 2.72 5.07
C VAL A 119 14.89 2.77 3.73
N ASP A 120 15.22 1.61 3.16
CA ASP A 120 15.93 1.52 1.88
C ASP A 120 15.15 2.22 0.75
N SER A 121 13.81 2.10 0.74
CA SER A 121 12.95 2.75 -0.26
C SER A 121 12.97 4.28 -0.13
N VAL A 122 12.90 4.81 1.10
CA VAL A 122 12.98 6.25 1.34
C VAL A 122 14.35 6.79 0.95
N HIS A 123 15.44 6.09 1.28
CA HIS A 123 16.79 6.50 0.90
C HIS A 123 16.98 6.49 -0.62
N ALA A 124 16.52 5.44 -1.30
CA ALA A 124 16.56 5.38 -2.76
C ALA A 124 15.73 6.49 -3.40
N ALA A 125 14.53 6.78 -2.89
CA ALA A 125 13.72 7.89 -3.39
C ALA A 125 14.38 9.25 -3.17
N LYS A 126 15.04 9.48 -2.02
CA LYS A 126 15.84 10.70 -1.78
C LYS A 126 16.97 10.86 -2.79
N GLN A 127 17.64 9.76 -3.15
CA GLN A 127 18.79 9.79 -4.04
C GLN A 127 18.40 9.92 -5.51
N TYR A 128 17.36 9.22 -5.95
CA TYR A 128 17.01 9.05 -7.37
C TYR A 128 15.69 9.73 -7.77
N GLY A 129 15.01 10.40 -6.85
CA GLY A 129 13.71 11.04 -7.04
C GLY A 129 12.52 10.07 -6.93
N ALA A 130 12.70 8.80 -7.28
CA ALA A 130 11.70 7.75 -7.11
C ALA A 130 12.37 6.39 -6.91
N ALA A 131 11.66 5.47 -6.25
CA ALA A 131 12.11 4.10 -6.05
C ALA A 131 10.93 3.12 -6.07
N VAL A 132 11.18 1.90 -6.50
CA VAL A 132 10.23 0.79 -6.42
C VAL A 132 10.94 -0.47 -5.94
N VAL A 133 10.30 -1.20 -5.03
CA VAL A 133 10.80 -2.47 -4.53
C VAL A 133 10.42 -3.57 -5.51
N GLY A 134 11.42 -4.28 -6.03
CA GLY A 134 11.25 -5.37 -6.98
C GLY A 134 11.84 -6.69 -6.47
N LEU A 135 11.36 -7.80 -7.03
CA LEU A 135 11.97 -9.11 -6.88
C LEU A 135 12.30 -9.65 -8.27
N MET A 136 13.40 -10.40 -8.38
CA MET A 136 13.73 -11.09 -9.62
C MET A 136 12.66 -12.14 -9.94
N PRO A 137 12.18 -12.21 -11.19
CA PRO A 137 11.21 -13.23 -11.59
C PRO A 137 11.77 -14.64 -11.39
N ARG A 138 10.99 -15.51 -10.73
CA ARG A 138 11.34 -16.93 -10.54
C ARG A 138 10.83 -17.82 -11.65
N ASP A 139 9.74 -17.43 -12.28
CA ASP A 139 9.12 -18.20 -13.35
C ASP A 139 9.71 -17.81 -14.71
N THR A 140 9.45 -18.64 -15.71
CA THR A 140 9.78 -18.31 -17.10
C THR A 140 8.76 -17.30 -17.61
N ILE A 141 9.22 -16.16 -18.14
CA ILE A 141 8.35 -15.15 -18.71
C ILE A 141 8.13 -15.46 -20.20
N LYS A 142 6.87 -15.60 -20.61
CA LYS A 142 6.47 -15.84 -22.00
C LYS A 142 5.74 -14.60 -22.53
N LEU A 143 6.12 -14.14 -23.72
CA LEU A 143 5.36 -13.16 -24.48
C LEU A 143 4.31 -13.90 -25.32
N PHE A 144 3.06 -13.47 -25.20
CA PHE A 144 1.91 -14.13 -25.79
C PHE A 144 1.16 -13.15 -26.70
N GLU A 145 1.01 -13.52 -27.97
CA GLU A 145 0.32 -12.73 -28.98
C GLU A 145 -0.53 -13.65 -29.86
N HIS A 146 -1.74 -13.22 -30.25
CA HIS A 146 -2.63 -13.96 -31.15
C HIS A 146 -2.83 -15.44 -30.75
N ASP A 147 -3.11 -15.68 -29.47
CA ASP A 147 -3.32 -17.01 -28.88
C ASP A 147 -2.12 -17.97 -28.99
N LYS A 148 -0.90 -17.44 -29.18
CA LYS A 148 0.33 -18.22 -29.29
C LYS A 148 1.45 -17.63 -28.45
N VAL A 149 2.33 -18.50 -27.96
CA VAL A 149 3.59 -18.08 -27.36
C VAL A 149 4.50 -17.60 -28.49
N GLU A 150 4.80 -16.32 -28.52
CA GLU A 150 5.70 -15.72 -29.49
C GLU A 150 7.16 -16.05 -29.13
N ARG A 151 7.56 -15.75 -27.88
CA ARG A 151 8.92 -16.01 -27.39
C ARG A 151 9.03 -16.05 -25.87
N THR A 152 10.18 -16.52 -25.40
CA THR A 152 10.57 -16.50 -23.98
C THR A 152 11.42 -15.26 -23.72
N ILE A 153 11.06 -14.46 -22.72
CA ILE A 153 11.82 -13.27 -22.32
C ILE A 153 12.94 -13.72 -21.36
N ASP A 154 14.14 -13.16 -21.55
CA ASP A 154 15.25 -13.34 -20.61
C ASP A 154 14.94 -12.62 -19.30
N ARG A 155 14.67 -13.38 -18.24
CA ARG A 155 14.28 -12.86 -16.93
C ARG A 155 15.42 -12.24 -16.12
N ASN A 156 16.66 -12.33 -16.61
CA ASN A 156 17.84 -11.74 -15.97
C ASN A 156 18.17 -10.34 -16.48
N LYS A 157 17.35 -9.78 -17.38
CA LYS A 157 17.56 -8.48 -18.03
C LYS A 157 16.39 -7.55 -17.79
#